data_AF-A0ABD0N6A5-F1
#
_entry.id   AF-A0ABD0N6A5-F1
#
_cell.length_a   1.000
_cell.length_b   1.000
_cell.length_c   1.000
_cell.angle_alpha   90.00
_cell.angle_beta   90.00
_cell.angle_gamma   90.00
#
_symmetry.space_group_name_H-M   'P 1'
#
loop_
_entity.id
_entity.type
_entity.pdbx_description
1 polymer ?
#
loop_
_entity_poly.entity_id
_entity_poly.type
_entity_poly.pdbx_seq_one_letter_code
_entity_poly.pdbx_strand_id
1 'polypeptide(L)' 'MSADCEAYHNAENVFVSGFTCPKPENDARAIFCCGFNDVKYCCDDPNSFFPYEYGYMWWL' A
#
# COMPACT_ATOMS: atom_id res chain seq x y z
N MET A 1 -10.60 12.00 -6.84
CA MET A 1 -9.23 11.88 -6.30
C MET A 1 -9.13 10.48 -5.70
N SER A 2 -8.73 9.52 -6.53
CA SER A 2 -8.44 8.15 -6.14
C SER A 2 -6.93 7.99 -6.24
N ALA A 3 -6.26 7.47 -5.22
CA ALA A 3 -4.85 7.13 -5.33
C ALA A 3 -4.69 5.80 -6.05
N ASP A 4 -3.83 5.76 -7.06
CA ASP A 4 -3.41 4.53 -7.72
C ASP A 4 -2.21 3.95 -6.97
N CYS A 5 -2.40 2.76 -6.38
CA CYS A 5 -1.30 1.96 -5.88
C CYS A 5 -0.68 1.19 -7.04
N GLU A 6 0.56 1.53 -7.38
CA GLU A 6 1.32 0.78 -8.39
C GLU A 6 1.53 -0.68 -7.98
N ALA A 7 1.67 -1.56 -8.97
CA ALA A 7 2.03 -2.96 -8.76
C ALA A 7 3.34 -3.08 -7.98
N TYR A 8 3.49 -4.17 -7.23
CA TYR A 8 4.68 -4.41 -6.42
C TYR A 8 4.91 -5.92 -6.21
N HIS A 9 6.08 -6.29 -5.71
CA HIS A 9 6.34 -7.63 -5.22
C HIS A 9 6.27 -7.61 -3.70
N ASN A 10 5.57 -8.58 -3.10
CA ASN A 10 5.51 -8.68 -1.65
C ASN A 10 6.82 -9.26 -1.06
N ALA A 11 6.90 -9.36 0.27
CA ALA A 11 8.05 -9.94 0.97
C ALA A 11 8.36 -11.41 0.56
N GLU A 12 7.38 -12.14 0.01
CA GLU A 12 7.54 -13.50 -0.53
C GLU A 12 7.89 -13.48 -2.04
N ASN A 13 8.21 -12.30 -2.59
CA ASN A 13 8.48 -12.03 -4.00
C ASN A 13 7.31 -12.37 -4.96
N VAL A 14 6.10 -12.43 -4.43
CA VAL A 14 4.86 -12.65 -5.19
C VAL A 14 4.42 -11.33 -5.80
N PHE A 15 4.19 -11.34 -7.12
CA PHE A 15 3.69 -10.17 -7.84
C PHE A 15 2.25 -9.84 -7.41
N VAL A 16 2.04 -8.61 -6.97
CA VAL A 16 0.74 -8.03 -6.64
C VAL A 16 0.43 -6.96 -7.68
N SER A 17 -0.68 -7.13 -8.38
CA SER A 17 -1.15 -6.15 -9.36
C SER A 17 -1.51 -4.83 -8.68
N GLY A 18 -1.24 -3.72 -9.38
CA GLY A 18 -1.67 -2.40 -8.93
C GLY A 18 -3.19 -2.32 -8.77
N PHE A 19 -3.64 -1.45 -7.88
CA PHE A 19 -5.06 -1.26 -7.59
C PHE A 19 -5.34 0.20 -7.26
N THR A 20 -6.57 0.62 -7.49
CA THR A 20 -7.03 1.98 -7.21
C THR A 20 -7.77 2.01 -5.87
N CYS A 21 -7.52 3.06 -5.09
CA CYS A 21 -8.17 3.31 -3.81
C CYS A 21 -9.37 4.28 -3.96
N PRO A 22 -10.50 4.05 -3.26
CA PRO A 22 -10.76 2.99 -2.30
C PRO A 22 -11.18 1.67 -2.96
N LYS A 23 -10.82 0.54 -2.33
CA LYS A 23 -11.35 -0.77 -2.71
C LYS A 23 -12.84 -0.85 -2.34
N PRO A 24 -13.66 -1.66 -3.04
CA PRO A 24 -15.10 -1.80 -2.75
C PRO A 24 -15.41 -2.24 -1.31
N GLU A 25 -14.47 -2.96 -0.68
CA GLU A 25 -14.60 -3.48 0.69
C GLU A 25 -13.99 -2.55 1.75
N ASN A 26 -13.30 -1.48 1.36
CA ASN A 26 -12.68 -0.54 2.29
C ASN A 26 -13.60 0.64 2.62
N ASP A 27 -13.23 1.40 3.65
CA ASP A 27 -13.88 2.67 3.97
C ASP A 27 -13.83 3.62 2.75
N ALA A 28 -14.91 4.37 2.51
CA ALA A 28 -14.98 5.35 1.43
C ALA A 28 -13.91 6.46 1.55
N ARG A 29 -13.36 6.67 2.75
CA ARG A 29 -12.26 7.61 3.02
C ARG A 29 -10.89 7.04 2.72
N ALA A 30 -10.77 5.73 2.49
CA ALA A 30 -9.51 5.06 2.19
C ALA A 30 -9.04 5.36 0.76
N ILE A 31 -8.84 6.63 0.45
CA ILE A 31 -8.55 7.15 -0.89
C ILE A 31 -7.06 7.27 -1.18
N PHE A 32 -6.19 6.96 -0.21
CA PHE A 32 -4.73 7.05 -0.32
C PHE A 32 -4.09 5.66 -0.37
N CYS A 33 -2.95 5.58 -1.09
CA CYS A 33 -2.11 4.40 -1.10
C CYS A 33 -1.12 4.47 0.07
N CYS A 34 -1.18 3.50 0.98
CA CYS A 34 -0.44 3.47 2.24
C CYS A 34 0.31 2.16 2.40
N GLY A 35 1.15 2.07 3.42
CA GLY A 35 1.94 0.89 3.76
C GLY A 35 3.38 1.01 3.29
N PHE A 36 3.92 -0.09 2.79
CA PHE A 36 5.33 -0.27 2.47
C PHE A 36 5.49 -0.61 0.99
N ASN A 37 6.73 -0.59 0.49
CA ASN A 37 7.00 -0.93 -0.91
C ASN A 37 6.49 -2.34 -1.28
N ASP A 38 6.62 -3.26 -0.33
CA ASP A 38 6.26 -4.68 -0.39
C ASP A 38 4.88 -5.01 0.21
N VAL A 39 4.18 -4.04 0.82
CA VAL A 39 2.85 -4.23 1.40
C VAL A 39 2.05 -2.93 1.26
N LYS A 40 1.36 -2.76 0.13
CA LYS A 40 0.51 -1.60 -0.13
C LYS A 40 -0.95 -1.88 0.23
N TYR A 41 -1.64 -0.91 0.82
CA TYR A 41 -3.07 -0.98 1.15
C TYR A 41 -3.72 0.40 1.08
N CYS A 42 -5.04 0.45 0.95
CA CYS A 42 -5.78 1.71 0.93
C CYS A 42 -6.02 2.21 2.36
N CYS A 43 -5.69 3.47 2.65
CA CYS A 43 -5.99 4.13 3.92
C CYS A 43 -6.43 5.59 3.74
N ASP A 44 -6.85 6.24 4.81
CA ASP A 44 -7.35 7.62 4.83
C ASP A 44 -6.29 8.66 5.22
N ASP A 45 -5.04 8.23 5.47
CA ASP A 45 -3.90 9.08 5.81
C ASP A 45 -2.88 9.18 4.65
N PRO A 46 -2.66 10.36 4.07
CA PRO A 46 -1.70 10.54 2.98
C PRO A 46 -0.22 10.37 3.37
N ASN A 47 0.12 10.35 4.67
CA ASN A 47 1.51 10.26 5.14
C ASN A 47 1.90 8.84 5.58
N SER A 48 0.98 7.88 5.47
CA SER A 48 1.20 6.50 5.91
C SER A 48 1.84 5.61 4.84
N PHE A 49 2.47 6.19 3.81
CA PHE A 49 3.28 5.45 2.83
C PHE A 49 4.77 5.57 3.15
N PHE A 50 5.43 4.42 3.25
CA PHE A 50 6.84 4.28 3.52
C PHE A 50 7.52 3.60 2.31
N PRO A 51 8.56 4.21 1.73
CA PRO A 51 9.20 3.68 0.50
C PRO A 51 10.08 2.44 0.74
N TYR A 52 10.23 2.00 2.00
CA TYR A 52 11.04 0.85 2.41
C TYR A 52 10.21 -0.44 2.46
N GLU A 53 10.85 -1.60 2.46
CA GLU A 53 10.14 -2.88 2.69
C GLU A 53 9.81 -3.04 4.18
N TYR A 54 8.65 -3.60 4.49
CA TYR A 54 8.18 -3.85 5.86
C TYR A 54 9.20 -4.65 6.66
N GLY A 55 9.88 -5.59 6.00
CA GLY A 55 10.96 -6.38 6.59
C GLY A 55 12.03 -5.52 7.25
N TYR A 56 12.49 -4.42 6.61
CA TYR A 56 13.53 -3.54 7.13
C TYR A 56 13.18 -2.88 8.46
N MET A 57 11.90 -2.77 8.81
CA MET A 57 11.46 -2.13 10.05
C MET A 57 11.66 -3.02 11.30
N TRP A 58 11.90 -4.32 11.11
CA TRP A 58 12.18 -5.28 12.19
C TRP A 58 13.68 -5.64 12.34
N TRP A 59 14.54 -5.03 11.51
CA TRP A 59 16.02 -5.18 11.59
C TRP A 59 16.70 -4.05 12.38
N LEU A 60 15.93 -3.21 13.07
CA LEU A 60 16.40 -2.11 13.93
C LEU A 60 16.03 -2.34 15.40
#